data_AF-A0A2V7F3B3-F1
#
_entry.id   AF-A0A2V7F3B3-F1
#
_cell.length_a   1.000
_cell.length_b   1.000
_cell.length_c   1.000
_cell.angle_alpha   90.00
_cell.angle_beta   90.00
_cell.angle_gamma   90.00
#
_symmetry.space_group_name_H-M   'P 1'
#
loop_
_entity.id
_entity.type
_entity.pdbx_description
1 polymer ?
#
loop_
_entity_poly.entity_id
_entity_poly.type
_entity_poly.pdbx_seq_one_letter_code
_entity_poly.pdbx_strand_id
1 'polypeptide(L)'
;MIAGLAFRLGLVLHDPLNARAVYWLMPGRLDGLMTGAALALVARSPGGLLRLNAFAPLALGAGGLALGALAVSRGGLYVTDPVVAVAVYPILALVFGSLLVMAQTAPPTGRLVRALSGASLGKWGKYSYAIYLVHYPLLGAIEWKTTFYQREVALLGGSRLPSVLLLAAVTISLSYGLGWLSYHLYEKRFLSLKRYFSQQRSQADQSAARDATTLQRETFARVS
;
A
#
# COMPACT_ATOMS: atom_id res chain seq x y z
N MET A 1 -6.55 -0.91 14.63
CA MET A 1 -6.91 0.50 14.36
C MET A 1 -6.86 1.36 15.62
N ILE A 2 -7.49 0.95 16.73
CA ILE A 2 -7.54 1.76 17.97
C ILE A 2 -6.15 2.15 18.50
N ALA A 3 -5.19 1.22 18.55
CA ALA A 3 -3.84 1.51 19.03
C ALA A 3 -3.09 2.55 18.15
N GLY A 4 -3.21 2.44 16.83
CA GLY A 4 -2.61 3.41 15.90
C GLY A 4 -3.26 4.79 15.99
N LEU A 5 -4.58 4.85 16.20
CA LEU A 5 -5.30 6.10 16.42
C LEU A 5 -4.91 6.76 17.75
N ALA A 6 -4.87 5.99 18.84
CA ALA A 6 -4.48 6.47 20.16
C ALA A 6 -3.06 7.01 20.16
N PHE A 7 -2.12 6.32 19.51
CA PHE A 7 -0.75 6.79 19.35
C PHE A 7 -0.67 8.15 18.64
N ARG A 8 -1.44 8.32 17.57
CA ARG A 8 -1.46 9.56 16.79
C ARG A 8 -2.11 10.71 17.53
N LEU A 9 -3.21 10.45 18.24
CA LEU A 9 -3.82 11.42 19.14
C LEU A 9 -2.85 11.84 20.24
N GLY A 10 -2.16 10.89 20.87
CA GLY A 10 -1.15 11.19 21.90
C GLY A 10 -0.02 12.08 21.39
N LEU A 11 0.52 11.78 20.19
CA LEU A 11 1.56 12.61 19.56
C LEU A 11 1.07 14.01 19.21
N VAL A 12 -0.10 14.12 18.59
CA VAL A 12 -0.64 15.42 18.17
C VAL A 12 -1.07 16.27 19.37
N LEU A 13 -1.56 15.67 20.45
CA LEU A 13 -1.91 16.39 21.68
C LEU A 13 -0.67 16.84 22.46
N HIS A 14 0.42 16.08 22.41
CA HIS A 14 1.68 16.43 23.10
C HIS A 14 2.54 17.43 22.31
N ASP A 15 2.57 17.31 20.97
CA ASP A 15 3.33 18.20 20.10
C ASP A 15 2.63 18.37 18.73
N PRO A 16 1.66 19.31 18.64
CA PRO A 16 0.91 19.57 17.42
C PRO A 16 1.78 20.03 16.25
N LEU A 17 2.91 20.70 16.54
CA LEU A 17 3.83 21.23 15.54
C LEU A 17 4.67 20.12 14.89
N ASN A 18 4.77 18.96 15.55
CA ASN A 18 5.52 17.81 15.08
C ASN A 18 4.61 16.69 14.53
N ALA A 19 3.52 17.07 13.87
CA ALA A 19 2.62 16.15 13.14
C ALA A 19 3.38 15.25 12.13
N ARG A 20 4.58 15.64 11.70
CA ARG A 20 5.47 14.80 10.88
C ARG A 20 5.85 13.50 11.60
N ALA A 21 6.05 13.50 12.92
CA ALA A 21 6.39 12.30 13.67
C ALA A 21 5.38 11.16 13.45
N VAL A 22 4.09 11.49 13.28
CA VAL A 22 3.03 10.52 12.93
C VAL A 22 3.29 9.84 11.57
N TYR A 23 3.85 10.56 10.61
CA TYR A 23 4.18 10.04 9.27
C TYR A 23 5.39 9.09 9.31
N TRP A 24 6.42 9.44 10.07
CA TRP A 24 7.69 8.70 10.11
C TRP A 24 7.66 7.50 11.06
N LEU A 25 6.96 7.62 12.19
CA LEU A 25 6.93 6.58 13.22
C LEU A 25 5.97 5.47 12.81
N MET A 26 6.50 4.26 12.75
CA MET A 26 5.76 3.05 12.36
C MET A 26 4.43 2.85 13.12
N PRO A 27 4.32 3.13 14.43
CA PRO A 27 3.06 2.97 15.15
C PRO A 27 1.91 3.84 14.61
N GLY A 28 2.22 4.99 14.00
CA GLY A 28 1.25 5.85 13.31
C GLY A 28 0.68 5.27 12.02
N ARG A 29 1.25 4.17 11.51
CA ARG A 29 0.86 3.53 10.24
C ARG A 29 0.30 2.11 10.40
N LEU A 30 0.09 1.66 11.65
CA LEU A 30 -0.36 0.30 11.95
C LEU A 30 -1.78 -0.01 11.47
N ASP A 31 -2.61 1.00 11.18
CA ASP A 31 -4.01 0.80 10.80
C ASP A 31 -4.19 -0.14 9.62
N GLY A 32 -3.39 0.04 8.56
CA GLY A 32 -3.46 -0.83 7.37
C GLY A 32 -3.08 -2.28 7.67
N LEU A 33 -2.01 -2.51 8.46
CA LEU A 33 -1.58 -3.85 8.86
C LEU A 33 -2.63 -4.53 9.73
N MET A 34 -3.21 -3.80 10.69
CA MET A 34 -4.25 -4.30 11.56
C MET A 34 -5.53 -4.65 10.79
N THR A 35 -5.96 -3.80 9.86
CA THR A 35 -7.11 -4.09 9.01
C THR A 35 -6.85 -5.30 8.12
N GLY A 36 -5.68 -5.40 7.50
CA GLY A 36 -5.29 -6.56 6.71
C GLY A 36 -5.26 -7.86 7.53
N ALA A 37 -4.69 -7.83 8.73
CA ALA A 37 -4.67 -8.97 9.64
C ALA A 37 -6.08 -9.39 10.09
N ALA A 38 -6.93 -8.42 10.43
CA ALA A 38 -8.32 -8.69 10.81
C ALA A 38 -9.10 -9.33 9.65
N LEU A 39 -8.97 -8.79 8.43
CA LEU A 39 -9.60 -9.36 7.25
C LEU A 39 -9.08 -10.77 6.94
N ALA A 40 -7.78 -11.03 7.13
CA ALA A 40 -7.20 -12.36 6.95
C ALA A 40 -7.75 -13.39 7.95
N LEU A 41 -8.02 -12.98 9.20
CA LEU A 41 -8.67 -13.83 10.19
C LEU A 41 -10.13 -14.11 9.81
N VAL A 42 -10.89 -13.08 9.42
CA VAL A 42 -12.28 -13.23 8.97
C VAL A 42 -12.35 -14.13 7.74
N ALA A 43 -11.43 -14.00 6.79
CA ALA A 43 -11.36 -14.84 5.60
C ALA A 43 -11.19 -16.34 5.92
N ARG A 44 -10.58 -16.69 7.06
CA ARG A 44 -10.38 -18.08 7.52
C ARG A 44 -11.52 -18.59 8.40
N SER A 45 -12.48 -17.74 8.77
CA SER A 45 -13.62 -18.11 9.61
C SER A 45 -14.81 -18.64 8.80
N PRO A 46 -15.76 -19.38 9.40
CA PRO A 46 -16.97 -19.82 8.73
C PRO A 46 -17.76 -18.64 8.14
N GLY A 47 -18.09 -18.73 6.85
CA GLY A 47 -18.73 -17.65 6.09
C GLY A 47 -17.77 -16.59 5.51
N GLY A 48 -16.49 -16.62 5.90
CA GLY A 48 -15.42 -15.85 5.27
C GLY A 48 -15.69 -14.35 5.14
N LEU A 49 -15.14 -13.76 4.07
CA LEU A 49 -15.33 -12.35 3.74
C LEU A 49 -16.73 -12.02 3.18
N LEU A 50 -17.53 -13.03 2.81
CA LEU A 50 -18.88 -12.83 2.27
C LEU A 50 -19.79 -12.10 3.26
N ARG A 51 -19.57 -12.30 4.57
CA ARG A 51 -20.27 -11.60 5.66
C ARG A 51 -20.10 -10.09 5.60
N LEU A 52 -19.00 -9.60 5.04
CA LEU A 52 -18.68 -8.18 4.94
C LEU A 52 -19.07 -7.58 3.58
N ASN A 53 -19.50 -8.41 2.62
CA ASN A 53 -19.75 -7.98 1.25
C ASN A 53 -20.84 -6.91 1.14
N ALA A 54 -21.90 -7.02 1.96
CA ALA A 54 -22.98 -6.03 1.98
C ALA A 54 -22.54 -4.66 2.51
N PHE A 55 -21.60 -4.64 3.47
CA PHE A 55 -21.09 -3.41 4.08
C PHE A 55 -19.93 -2.79 3.31
N ALA A 56 -19.20 -3.59 2.53
CA ALA A 56 -18.01 -3.14 1.81
C ALA A 56 -18.26 -1.95 0.86
N PRO A 57 -19.30 -1.92 -0.01
CA PRO A 57 -19.53 -0.76 -0.89
C PRO A 57 -19.93 0.49 -0.11
N LEU A 58 -20.70 0.34 0.98
CA LEU A 58 -21.08 1.44 1.85
C LEU A 58 -19.85 2.03 2.55
N ALA A 59 -18.99 1.18 3.11
CA ALA A 59 -17.77 1.59 3.77
C ALA A 59 -16.76 2.22 2.78
N LEU A 60 -16.68 1.72 1.55
CA LEU A 60 -15.88 2.32 0.47
C LEU A 60 -16.40 3.72 0.13
N GLY A 61 -17.71 3.86 -0.07
CA GLY A 61 -18.36 5.14 -0.40
C GLY A 61 -18.22 6.16 0.74
N ALA A 62 -18.54 5.76 1.97
CA ALA A 62 -18.40 6.61 3.15
C ALA A 62 -16.95 7.02 3.40
N GLY A 63 -15.99 6.10 3.26
CA GLY A 63 -14.57 6.39 3.37
C GLY A 63 -14.07 7.34 2.28
N GLY A 64 -14.51 7.14 1.03
CA GLY A 64 -14.20 8.04 -0.08
C GLY A 64 -14.78 9.45 0.14
N LEU A 65 -16.02 9.56 0.59
CA LEU A 65 -16.65 10.83 0.95
C LEU A 65 -15.92 11.52 2.11
N ALA A 66 -15.52 10.77 3.15
CA ALA A 66 -14.76 11.30 4.27
C ALA A 66 -13.38 11.84 3.83
N LEU A 67 -12.68 11.14 2.92
CA LEU A 67 -11.43 11.65 2.34
C LEU A 67 -11.66 12.91 1.50
N GLY A 68 -12.70 12.94 0.68
CA GLY A 68 -13.05 14.11 -0.12
C GLY A 68 -13.40 15.32 0.74
N ALA A 69 -14.24 15.12 1.76
CA ALA A 69 -14.61 16.16 2.72
C ALA A 69 -13.40 16.67 3.50
N LEU A 70 -12.51 15.77 3.93
CA LEU A 70 -11.27 16.14 4.60
C LEU A 70 -10.34 16.95 3.69
N ALA A 71 -10.18 16.53 2.43
CA ALA A 71 -9.36 17.24 1.45
C ALA A 71 -9.91 18.65 1.15
N VAL A 72 -11.22 18.80 0.97
CA VAL A 72 -11.85 20.09 0.71
C VAL A 72 -11.78 21.00 1.95
N SER A 73 -12.10 20.49 3.13
CA SER A 73 -12.12 21.28 4.37
C SER A 73 -10.75 21.76 4.84
N ARG A 74 -9.67 21.03 4.50
CA ARG A 74 -8.30 21.37 4.89
C ARG A 74 -7.46 21.96 3.75
N GLY A 75 -8.07 22.19 2.57
CA GLY A 75 -7.37 22.69 1.40
C GLY A 75 -6.34 21.71 0.81
N GLY A 76 -6.41 20.43 1.18
CA GLY A 76 -5.51 19.37 0.76
C GLY A 76 -5.32 18.30 1.84
N LEU A 77 -4.60 17.23 1.49
CA LEU A 77 -4.24 16.15 2.42
C LEU A 77 -2.78 16.27 2.85
N TYR A 78 -2.42 17.43 3.38
CA TYR A 78 -1.07 17.70 3.85
C TYR A 78 -0.82 17.01 5.19
N VAL A 79 0.15 16.11 5.25
CA VAL A 79 0.53 15.38 6.48
C VAL A 79 1.17 16.26 7.56
N THR A 80 1.46 17.52 7.25
CA THR A 80 1.81 18.55 8.25
C THR A 80 0.61 19.07 9.01
N ASP A 81 -0.61 18.90 8.48
CA ASP A 81 -1.83 19.25 9.17
C ASP A 81 -2.15 18.18 10.24
N PRO A 82 -2.26 18.54 11.53
CA PRO A 82 -2.50 17.58 12.60
C PRO A 82 -3.80 16.80 12.45
N VAL A 83 -4.86 17.43 11.93
CA VAL A 83 -6.16 16.77 11.72
C VAL A 83 -6.04 15.73 10.61
N VAL A 84 -5.36 16.07 9.52
CA VAL A 84 -5.11 15.15 8.41
C VAL A 84 -4.23 13.98 8.87
N ALA A 85 -3.16 14.25 9.62
CA ALA A 85 -2.25 13.22 10.14
C ALA A 85 -2.96 12.17 11.02
N VAL A 86 -4.02 12.55 11.75
CA VAL A 86 -4.81 11.63 12.58
C VAL A 86 -5.95 10.97 11.79
N ALA A 87 -6.63 11.70 10.91
CA ALA A 87 -7.82 11.20 10.24
C ALA A 87 -7.52 10.34 9.01
N VAL A 88 -6.49 10.67 8.22
CA VAL A 88 -6.33 10.10 6.87
C VAL A 88 -6.02 8.61 6.85
N TYR A 89 -5.14 8.12 7.74
CA TYR A 89 -4.71 6.72 7.74
C TYR A 89 -5.82 5.70 8.07
N PRO A 90 -6.68 5.88 9.09
CA PRO A 90 -7.74 4.93 9.39
C PRO A 90 -8.80 4.96 8.28
N ILE A 91 -9.08 6.14 7.69
CA ILE A 91 -9.99 6.24 6.56
C ILE A 91 -9.42 5.47 5.35
N LEU A 92 -8.13 5.64 5.04
CA LEU A 92 -7.47 4.86 3.97
C LEU A 92 -7.49 3.36 4.28
N ALA A 93 -7.24 2.96 5.53
CA ALA A 93 -7.29 1.55 5.92
C ALA A 93 -8.70 0.96 5.71
N LEU A 94 -9.76 1.72 5.99
CA LEU A 94 -11.14 1.32 5.70
C LEU A 94 -11.40 1.24 4.20
N VAL A 95 -11.06 2.28 3.43
CA VAL A 95 -11.26 2.33 1.97
C VAL A 95 -10.58 1.14 1.29
N PHE A 96 -9.29 0.90 1.57
CA PHE A 96 -8.55 -0.21 0.97
C PHE A 96 -8.99 -1.57 1.52
N GLY A 97 -9.36 -1.66 2.80
CA GLY A 97 -9.92 -2.87 3.38
C GLY A 97 -11.25 -3.27 2.72
N SER A 98 -12.15 -2.32 2.52
CA SER A 98 -13.42 -2.51 1.81
C SER A 98 -13.19 -2.91 0.35
N LEU A 99 -12.25 -2.25 -0.34
CA LEU A 99 -11.89 -2.62 -1.70
C LEU A 99 -11.34 -4.05 -1.78
N LEU A 100 -10.54 -4.47 -0.79
CA LEU A 100 -10.01 -5.83 -0.70
C LEU A 100 -11.14 -6.85 -0.50
N VAL A 101 -12.10 -6.57 0.40
CA VAL A 101 -13.29 -7.43 0.58
C VAL A 101 -14.03 -7.58 -0.74
N MET A 102 -14.37 -6.46 -1.41
CA MET A 102 -15.07 -6.48 -2.69
C MET A 102 -14.30 -7.23 -3.77
N ALA A 103 -12.96 -7.10 -3.82
CA ALA A 103 -12.13 -7.79 -4.79
C ALA A 103 -12.11 -9.31 -4.57
N GLN A 104 -12.16 -9.77 -3.31
CA GLN A 104 -12.12 -11.19 -2.94
C GLN A 104 -13.49 -11.88 -3.01
N THR A 105 -14.59 -11.13 -2.83
CA THR A 105 -15.95 -11.65 -2.89
C THR A 105 -16.60 -11.51 -4.26
N ALA A 106 -16.05 -10.68 -5.15
CA ALA A 106 -16.57 -10.48 -6.49
C ALA A 106 -16.42 -11.73 -7.37
N PRO A 107 -17.36 -11.97 -8.30
CA PRO A 107 -17.23 -13.06 -9.25
C PRO A 107 -15.98 -12.88 -10.13
N PRO A 108 -15.31 -13.97 -10.56
CA PRO A 108 -14.07 -13.89 -11.36
C PRO A 108 -14.21 -13.09 -12.66
N THR A 109 -15.42 -13.06 -13.24
CA THR A 109 -15.75 -12.33 -14.46
C THR A 109 -16.17 -10.88 -14.22
N GLY A 110 -16.24 -10.44 -12.96
CA GLY A 110 -16.67 -9.11 -12.57
C GLY A 110 -15.75 -8.00 -13.11
N ARG A 111 -16.34 -6.85 -13.43
CA ARG A 111 -15.59 -5.68 -13.92
C ARG A 111 -14.49 -5.22 -12.94
N LEU A 112 -14.77 -5.29 -11.64
CA LEU A 112 -13.82 -4.95 -10.58
C LEU A 112 -12.58 -5.86 -10.61
N VAL A 113 -12.79 -7.18 -10.64
CA VAL A 113 -11.70 -8.17 -10.70
C VAL A 113 -10.92 -8.01 -12.00
N ARG A 114 -11.59 -7.80 -13.13
CA ARG A 114 -10.91 -7.54 -14.42
C ARG A 114 -10.04 -6.28 -14.39
N ALA A 115 -10.52 -5.21 -13.76
CA ALA A 115 -9.76 -3.97 -13.64
C ALA A 115 -8.52 -4.15 -12.73
N LEU A 116 -8.70 -4.81 -11.57
CA LEU A 116 -7.62 -5.04 -10.60
C LEU A 116 -6.60 -6.09 -11.08
N SER A 117 -7.04 -7.10 -11.82
CA SER A 117 -6.19 -8.15 -12.38
C SER A 117 -5.66 -7.82 -13.79
N GLY A 118 -5.88 -6.59 -14.26
CA GLY A 118 -5.42 -6.16 -15.58
C GLY A 118 -3.88 -6.21 -15.68
N ALA A 119 -3.38 -6.73 -16.80
CA ALA A 119 -1.93 -6.87 -17.04
C ALA A 119 -1.17 -5.53 -16.94
N SER A 120 -1.82 -4.40 -17.22
CA SER A 120 -1.23 -3.07 -17.03
C SER A 120 -0.98 -2.79 -15.55
N LEU A 121 -1.97 -2.97 -14.68
CA LEU A 121 -1.84 -2.67 -13.25
C LEU A 121 -0.75 -3.53 -12.59
N GLY A 122 -0.64 -4.80 -12.97
CA GLY A 122 0.45 -5.67 -12.54
C GLY A 122 1.85 -5.19 -12.99
N LYS A 123 1.99 -4.70 -14.23
CA LYS A 123 3.25 -4.14 -14.74
C LYS A 123 3.63 -2.84 -14.01
N TRP A 124 2.68 -1.97 -13.70
CA TRP A 124 2.93 -0.74 -12.94
C TRP A 124 3.27 -1.04 -11.48
N GLY A 125 2.58 -2.00 -10.86
CA GLY A 125 2.87 -2.45 -9.50
C GLY A 125 4.30 -2.98 -9.34
N LYS A 126 4.81 -3.66 -10.36
CA LYS A 126 6.19 -4.17 -10.41
C LYS A 126 7.26 -3.08 -10.26
N TYR A 127 7.03 -1.88 -10.78
CA TYR A 127 7.98 -0.77 -10.70
C TYR A 127 7.66 0.21 -9.56
N SER A 128 6.52 0.04 -8.88
CA SER A 128 6.01 0.97 -7.88
C SER A 128 6.99 1.26 -6.74
N TYR A 129 7.75 0.25 -6.29
CA TYR A 129 8.73 0.41 -5.23
C TYR A 129 9.91 1.29 -5.66
N ALA A 130 10.47 1.04 -6.85
CA ALA A 130 11.55 1.87 -7.38
C ALA A 130 11.09 3.31 -7.67
N ILE A 131 9.88 3.46 -8.20
CA ILE A 131 9.23 4.78 -8.38
C ILE A 131 9.11 5.50 -7.03
N TYR A 132 8.67 4.81 -5.97
CA TYR A 132 8.54 5.38 -4.63
C TYR A 132 9.89 5.89 -4.08
N LEU A 133 11.00 5.20 -4.34
CA LEU A 133 12.31 5.67 -3.89
C LEU A 133 12.82 6.88 -4.69
N VAL A 134 12.53 6.92 -5.99
CA VAL A 134 13.16 7.89 -6.90
C VAL A 134 12.35 9.18 -7.05
N HIS A 135 11.02 9.14 -6.92
CA HIS A 135 10.18 10.30 -7.25
C HIS A 135 10.45 11.54 -6.38
N TYR A 136 10.73 11.41 -5.08
CA TYR A 136 11.05 12.55 -4.21
C TYR A 136 12.42 13.17 -4.51
N PRO A 137 13.54 12.40 -4.58
CA PRO A 137 14.83 12.94 -5.02
C PRO A 137 14.77 13.57 -6.40
N LEU A 138 14.03 12.95 -7.32
CA LEU A 138 13.85 13.46 -8.67
C LEU A 138 13.10 14.81 -8.65
N LEU A 139 12.01 14.91 -7.89
CA LEU A 139 11.26 16.15 -7.74
C LEU A 139 12.16 17.26 -7.17
N GLY A 140 12.92 16.97 -6.11
CA GLY A 140 13.87 17.92 -5.53
C GLY A 140 14.98 18.35 -6.51
N ALA A 141 15.49 17.43 -7.33
CA ALA A 141 16.48 17.74 -8.36
C ALA A 141 15.92 18.62 -9.49
N ILE A 142 14.67 18.37 -9.91
CA ILE A 142 13.97 19.19 -10.90
C ILE A 142 13.72 20.59 -10.32
N GLU A 143 13.23 20.69 -9.09
CA GLU A 143 12.98 21.97 -8.42
C GLU A 143 14.27 22.79 -8.26
N TRP A 144 15.37 22.15 -7.85
CA TRP A 144 16.68 22.78 -7.72
C TRP A 144 17.19 23.37 -9.05
N LYS A 145 17.04 22.64 -10.16
CA LYS A 145 17.58 23.06 -11.46
C LYS A 145 16.70 24.01 -12.25
N THR A 146 15.39 23.93 -12.09
CA THR A 146 14.46 24.54 -13.06
C THR A 146 13.68 25.73 -12.49
N THR A 147 13.79 26.02 -11.20
CA THR A 147 13.07 27.12 -10.51
C THR A 147 11.56 27.11 -10.85
N PHE A 148 11.01 25.95 -11.24
CA PHE A 148 9.69 25.81 -11.88
C PHE A 148 8.55 26.13 -10.91
N TYR A 149 8.83 25.97 -9.61
CA TYR A 149 7.91 26.29 -8.52
C TYR A 149 7.93 27.78 -8.15
N GLN A 150 9.05 28.48 -8.37
CA GLN A 150 9.21 29.89 -8.02
C GLN A 150 8.95 30.83 -9.21
N ARG A 151 9.18 30.38 -10.45
CA ARG A 151 8.74 31.13 -11.64
C ARG A 151 7.29 30.79 -11.91
N GLU A 152 6.44 31.81 -11.83
CA GLU A 152 5.07 31.81 -12.29
C GLU A 152 5.03 31.60 -13.82
N VAL A 153 5.33 30.39 -14.29
CA VAL A 153 5.01 29.99 -15.66
C VAL A 153 3.51 29.78 -15.73
N ALA A 154 2.81 30.92 -15.74
CA ALA A 154 1.45 31.11 -16.21
C ALA A 154 1.44 30.84 -17.73
N LEU A 155 1.73 29.60 -18.13
CA LEU A 155 1.75 29.17 -19.52
C LEU A 155 0.39 29.38 -20.21
N LEU A 156 -0.70 29.49 -19.44
CA LEU A 156 -2.05 29.82 -19.90
C LEU A 156 -2.75 30.75 -18.89
N GLY A 157 -2.60 32.07 -19.05
CA GLY A 157 -3.53 33.06 -18.48
C GLY A 157 -3.61 33.15 -16.96
N GLY A 158 -2.50 32.96 -16.23
CA GLY A 158 -2.46 33.12 -14.76
C GLY A 158 -2.81 31.87 -13.96
N SER A 159 -3.22 30.76 -14.60
CA SER A 159 -3.48 29.50 -13.92
C SER A 159 -2.20 28.69 -13.69
N ARG A 160 -2.02 28.18 -12.47
CA ARG A 160 -0.93 27.27 -12.08
C ARG A 160 -1.20 25.80 -12.44
N LEU A 161 -2.41 25.47 -12.89
CA LEU A 161 -2.77 24.09 -13.21
C LEU A 161 -1.92 23.49 -14.35
N PRO A 162 -1.65 24.18 -15.46
CA PRO A 162 -0.86 23.60 -16.55
C PRO A 162 0.58 23.29 -16.14
N SER A 163 1.21 24.16 -15.34
CA SER A 163 2.59 23.94 -14.87
C SER A 163 2.66 22.78 -13.87
N VAL A 164 1.68 22.65 -12.98
CA VAL A 164 1.57 21.50 -12.07
C VAL A 164 1.34 20.19 -12.83
N LEU A 165 0.46 20.18 -13.83
CA LEU A 165 0.19 19.00 -14.65
C LEU A 165 1.41 18.59 -15.47
N LEU A 166 2.13 19.56 -16.04
CA LEU A 166 3.37 19.31 -16.77
C LEU A 166 4.45 18.73 -15.85
N LEU A 167 4.65 19.33 -14.67
CA LEU A 167 5.61 18.83 -13.68
C LEU A 167 5.25 17.41 -13.23
N ALA A 168 3.97 17.14 -12.96
CA ALA A 168 3.50 15.81 -12.62
C ALA A 168 3.76 14.83 -13.75
N ALA A 169 3.44 15.18 -15.00
CA ALA A 169 3.67 14.32 -16.16
C ALA A 169 5.15 13.99 -16.36
N VAL A 170 6.04 14.99 -16.26
CA VAL A 170 7.49 14.80 -16.37
C VAL A 170 8.02 13.94 -15.24
N THR A 171 7.66 14.25 -13.99
CA THR A 171 8.13 13.53 -12.80
C THR A 171 7.67 12.08 -12.81
N ILE A 172 6.41 11.82 -13.16
CA ILE A 172 5.86 10.47 -13.30
C ILE A 172 6.60 9.71 -14.41
N SER A 173 6.81 10.34 -15.57
CA SER A 173 7.47 9.70 -16.72
C SER A 173 8.91 9.33 -16.41
N LEU A 174 9.70 10.24 -15.83
CA LEU A 174 11.08 9.97 -15.45
C LEU A 174 11.15 8.94 -14.32
N SER A 175 10.30 9.05 -13.30
CA SER A 175 10.27 8.08 -12.19
C SER A 175 9.95 6.68 -12.70
N TYR A 176 8.99 6.57 -13.64
CA TYR A 176 8.65 5.29 -14.27
C TYR A 176 9.82 4.75 -15.10
N GLY A 177 10.48 5.58 -15.91
CA GLY A 177 11.65 5.17 -16.69
C GLY A 177 12.81 4.70 -15.81
N LEU A 178 13.10 5.43 -14.74
CA LEU A 178 14.14 5.05 -13.76
C LEU A 178 13.75 3.78 -12.98
N GLY A 179 12.47 3.64 -12.61
CA GLY A 179 11.96 2.43 -11.97
C GLY A 179 12.06 1.21 -12.88
N TRP A 180 11.72 1.37 -14.16
CA TRP A 180 11.89 0.33 -15.17
C TRP A 180 13.36 -0.06 -15.35
N LEU A 181 14.26 0.92 -15.41
CA LEU A 181 15.70 0.68 -15.56
C LEU A 181 16.27 -0.01 -14.32
N SER A 182 15.94 0.47 -13.12
CA SER A 182 16.30 -0.16 -11.84
C SER A 182 15.87 -1.62 -11.80
N TYR A 183 14.63 -1.90 -12.23
CA TYR A 183 14.12 -3.26 -12.25
C TYR A 183 14.93 -4.17 -13.18
N HIS A 184 15.24 -3.72 -14.40
CA HIS A 184 15.94 -4.55 -15.39
C HIS A 184 17.43 -4.72 -15.10
N LEU A 185 18.08 -3.69 -14.54
CA LEU A 185 19.52 -3.71 -14.26
C LEU A 185 19.84 -4.38 -12.91
N TYR A 186 19.04 -4.13 -11.88
CA TYR A 186 19.32 -4.58 -10.51
C TYR A 186 18.29 -5.62 -10.06
N GLU A 187 17.02 -5.23 -9.94
CA GLU A 187 16.03 -6.04 -9.21
C GLU A 187 15.84 -7.44 -9.80
N LYS A 188 15.75 -7.55 -11.13
CA LYS A 188 15.62 -8.85 -11.81
C LYS A 188 16.80 -9.78 -11.53
N ARG A 189 18.02 -9.23 -11.43
CA ARG A 189 19.23 -10.01 -11.14
C ARG A 189 19.24 -10.49 -9.68
N PHE A 190 18.94 -9.61 -8.72
CA PHE A 190 18.84 -9.99 -7.32
C PHE A 190 17.69 -10.97 -7.05
N LEU A 191 16.54 -10.80 -7.69
CA LEU A 191 15.42 -11.74 -7.59
C LEU A 191 15.78 -13.12 -8.15
N SER A 192 16.63 -13.20 -9.18
CA SER A 192 17.13 -14.49 -9.68
C SER A 192 17.94 -15.25 -8.62
N LEU A 193 18.57 -14.55 -7.68
CA LEU A 193 19.31 -15.18 -6.57
C LEU A 193 18.37 -15.83 -5.54
N LYS A 194 17.09 -15.43 -5.47
CA LYS A 194 16.12 -16.09 -4.56
C LYS A 194 15.97 -17.59 -4.83
N ARG A 195 16.21 -18.04 -6.07
CA ARG A 195 16.13 -19.46 -6.44
C ARG A 195 17.02 -20.36 -5.56
N TYR A 196 18.15 -19.82 -5.07
CA TYR A 196 19.10 -20.56 -4.22
C TYR A 196 18.60 -20.75 -2.78
N PHE A 197 17.65 -19.93 -2.31
CA PHE A 197 17.12 -20.01 -0.94
C PHE A 197 15.78 -20.77 -0.87
N SER A 198 14.99 -20.79 -1.95
CA SER A 198 13.70 -21.50 -1.99
C SER A 198 13.83 -23.03 -2.05
N GLN A 199 14.97 -23.55 -2.49
CA GLN A 199 15.17 -25.00 -2.63
C GLN A 199 15.45 -25.69 -1.28
N GLN A 200 16.11 -25.00 -0.33
CA GLN A 200 16.41 -25.54 0.99
C GLN A 200 15.17 -25.72 1.88
N ARG A 201 14.20 -24.81 1.80
CA ARG A 201 12.97 -24.90 2.61
C ARG A 201 12.09 -26.10 2.19
N SER A 202 12.02 -26.37 0.89
CA SER A 202 11.27 -27.53 0.37
C SER A 202 11.93 -28.86 0.73
N GLN A 203 13.26 -28.93 0.77
CA GLN A 203 13.98 -30.13 1.21
C GLN A 203 13.88 -30.37 2.72
N ALA A 204 13.92 -29.32 3.54
CA ALA A 204 13.73 -29.42 4.99
C ALA A 204 12.31 -29.87 5.35
N ASP A 205 11.27 -29.28 4.74
CA ASP A 205 9.87 -29.68 4.95
C ASP A 205 9.60 -31.12 4.47
N GLN A 206 10.19 -31.54 3.35
CA GLN A 206 10.08 -32.91 2.84
C GLN A 206 10.80 -33.94 3.72
N SER A 207 11.95 -33.57 4.31
CA SER A 207 12.69 -34.45 5.22
C SER A 207 11.94 -34.61 6.55
N ALA A 208 11.46 -33.51 7.13
CA ALA A 208 10.64 -33.53 8.34
C ALA A 208 9.33 -34.34 8.15
N ALA A 209 8.68 -34.24 6.99
CA ALA A 209 7.49 -35.03 6.67
C ALA A 209 7.81 -36.54 6.54
N ARG A 210 8.95 -36.90 5.95
CA ARG A 210 9.40 -38.31 5.86
C ARG A 210 9.73 -38.90 7.23
N ASP A 211 10.39 -38.14 8.09
CA ASP A 211 10.75 -38.60 9.44
C ASP A 211 9.49 -38.81 10.30
N ALA A 212 8.52 -37.89 10.23
CA ALA A 212 7.23 -38.03 10.91
C ALA A 212 6.44 -39.28 10.44
N THR A 213 6.50 -39.59 9.14
CA THR A 213 5.83 -40.77 8.57
C THR A 213 6.50 -42.08 9.03
N THR A 214 7.83 -42.07 9.17
CA THR A 214 8.62 -43.22 9.65
C THR A 214 8.33 -43.49 11.12
N LEU A 215 8.29 -42.45 11.96
CA LEU A 215 7.94 -42.57 13.38
C LEU A 215 6.51 -43.09 13.60
N GLN A 216 5.54 -42.65 12.80
CA GLN A 216 4.17 -43.19 12.86
C GLN A 216 4.12 -44.69 12.51
N ARG A 217 4.89 -45.14 11.51
CA ARG A 217 4.96 -46.56 11.14
C ARG A 217 5.62 -47.42 12.23
N GLU A 218 6.70 -46.95 12.82
CA GLU A 218 7.37 -47.65 13.93
C GLU A 218 6.49 -47.71 15.19
N THR A 219 5.74 -46.63 15.47
CA THR A 219 4.79 -46.62 16.59
C THR A 219 3.65 -47.60 16.35
N PHE A 220 3.13 -47.70 15.13
CA PHE A 220 2.07 -48.65 14.77
C PHE A 220 2.55 -50.11 14.84
N ALA A 221 3.79 -50.38 14.42
CA ALA A 221 4.39 -51.72 14.45
C ALA A 221 4.76 -52.22 15.87
N ARG A 222 4.87 -51.33 16.87
CA ARG A 222 5.11 -51.70 18.27
C ARG A 222 3.83 -51.99 19.06
N VAL A 223 2.67 -51.63 18.51
CA VAL A 223 1.35 -51.78 19.16
C VAL A 223 0.57 -52.99 18.62
N SER A 224 1.03 -53.60 17.52
CA SER A 224 0.57 -54.88 16.96
C SER A 224 1.39 -56.05 17.48
#